data_AF-A0A0M8WKI0-F1
#
_entry.id   AF-A0A0M8WKI0-F1
#
_cell.length_a   1.000
_cell.length_b   1.000
_cell.length_c   1.000
_cell.angle_alpha   90.00
_cell.angle_beta   90.00
_cell.angle_gamma   90.00
#
_symmetry.space_group_name_H-M   'P 1'
#
loop_
_entity.id
_entity.type
_entity.pdbx_description
1 polymer ?
#
loop_
_entity_poly.entity_id
_entity_poly.type
_entity_poly.pdbx_seq_one_letter_code
_entity_poly.pdbx_strand_id
1 'polypeptide(L)'
;MMFFSGRAHPELAEEVAQQLGVGVVPTKAFDFANGEIYVRYEESARGADCFVIQSHTAPINQWIMEQLIMIDALKRASARSITVIVPFYGYARQDKKHRGREPISARLVADLMATAGADRILTVDLHTDQIQGFFDGPVDHLFALPLLADYVGAKVDKGKLTVVSPDAGRVRVADRWCDRLGAPLAIVHKRRDKDVANQVTVHEVVGEVKGRVCVLVDDMIDTGGTIVAAADALFAHGAEDVIVTATHGVLSGPAADRLKNSRVSEFVFTNTLPTPGELSADLDKIKVLSIAPTIASAVREVFEDGSVTSLFDEQ
;
A
#
# COMPACT_ATOMS: atom_id res chain seq x y z
N MET A 1 -7.47 -25.14 0.74
CA MET A 1 -6.66 -23.93 0.48
C MET A 1 -5.18 -24.27 0.57
N MET A 2 -4.34 -23.72 -0.31
CA MET A 2 -2.88 -23.72 -0.18
C MET A 2 -2.35 -22.28 -0.29
N PHE A 3 -1.39 -21.92 0.56
CA PHE A 3 -0.87 -20.55 0.66
C PHE A 3 0.62 -20.52 0.30
N PHE A 4 0.99 -19.66 -0.65
CA PHE A 4 2.33 -19.58 -1.24
C PHE A 4 2.88 -18.17 -1.06
N SER A 5 4.17 -18.06 -0.76
CA SER A 5 4.86 -16.77 -0.63
C SER A 5 5.98 -16.64 -1.65
N GLY A 6 6.14 -15.45 -2.21
CA GLY A 6 7.39 -15.06 -2.84
C GLY A 6 8.44 -14.63 -1.80
N ARG A 7 9.60 -14.18 -2.28
CA ARG A 7 10.77 -13.83 -1.46
C ARG A 7 10.83 -12.37 -1.02
N ALA A 8 9.93 -11.50 -1.50
CA ALA A 8 10.04 -10.06 -1.28
C ALA A 8 9.73 -9.62 0.16
N HIS A 9 8.79 -10.30 0.82
CA HIS A 9 8.40 -10.01 2.21
C HIS A 9 7.85 -11.26 2.92
N PRO A 10 8.73 -12.25 3.22
CA PRO A 10 8.31 -13.50 3.85
C PRO A 10 7.67 -13.29 5.22
N GLU A 11 8.05 -12.25 5.97
CA GLU A 11 7.50 -11.96 7.29
C GLU A 11 6.00 -11.67 7.25
N LEU A 12 5.54 -10.83 6.31
CA LEU A 12 4.11 -10.58 6.11
C LEU A 12 3.37 -11.87 5.71
N ALA A 13 3.99 -12.69 4.85
CA ALA A 13 3.37 -13.93 4.41
C ALA A 13 3.19 -14.92 5.57
N GLU A 14 4.18 -15.05 6.46
CA GLU A 14 4.08 -15.88 7.65
C GLU A 14 3.03 -15.34 8.64
N GLU A 15 2.95 -14.02 8.84
CA GLU A 15 1.90 -13.42 9.66
C GLU A 15 0.50 -13.74 9.10
N VAL A 16 0.30 -13.64 7.78
CA VAL A 16 -0.98 -14.00 7.14
C VAL A 16 -1.26 -15.50 7.29
N ALA A 17 -0.28 -16.37 7.05
CA ALA A 17 -0.42 -17.81 7.18
C ALA A 17 -0.80 -18.21 8.61
N GLN A 18 -0.18 -17.59 9.62
CA GLN A 18 -0.51 -17.78 11.03
C GLN A 18 -1.96 -17.37 11.32
N GLN A 19 -2.41 -16.22 10.82
CA GLN A 19 -3.80 -15.77 10.98
C GLN A 19 -4.82 -16.72 10.31
N LEU A 20 -4.42 -17.37 9.22
CA LEU A 20 -5.21 -18.37 8.49
C LEU A 20 -5.17 -19.77 9.13
N GLY A 21 -4.24 -20.02 10.06
CA GLY A 21 -4.03 -21.34 10.65
C GLY A 21 -3.44 -22.37 9.66
N VAL A 22 -2.70 -21.91 8.65
CA VAL A 22 -2.02 -22.75 7.64
C VAL A 22 -0.52 -22.47 7.63
N GLY A 23 0.25 -23.35 6.99
CA GLY A 23 1.67 -23.10 6.71
C GLY A 23 1.87 -22.51 5.30
N VAL A 24 2.97 -21.78 5.10
CA VAL A 24 3.45 -21.43 3.76
C VAL A 24 3.99 -22.69 3.09
N VAL A 25 3.54 -22.96 1.87
CA VAL A 25 3.98 -24.15 1.12
C VAL A 25 5.48 -24.08 0.81
N PRO A 26 6.26 -25.11 1.14
CA PRO A 26 7.69 -25.14 0.83
C PRO A 26 7.94 -24.93 -0.67
N THR A 27 8.77 -23.93 -0.97
CA THR A 27 9.03 -23.47 -2.33
C THR A 27 10.53 -23.33 -2.53
N LYS A 28 11.07 -24.03 -3.53
CA LYS A 28 12.44 -23.84 -3.97
C LYS A 28 12.50 -22.67 -4.95
N ALA A 29 13.04 -21.54 -4.50
CA ALA A 29 13.23 -20.34 -5.32
C ALA A 29 14.65 -19.79 -5.21
N PHE A 30 15.27 -19.45 -6.33
CA PHE A 30 16.62 -18.89 -6.40
C PHE A 30 16.88 -18.18 -7.73
N ASP A 31 17.91 -17.34 -7.76
CA ASP A 31 18.36 -16.67 -8.98
C ASP A 31 19.53 -17.43 -9.61
N PHE A 32 19.48 -17.65 -10.92
CA PHE A 32 20.62 -18.13 -11.69
C PHE A 32 21.67 -17.02 -11.81
N ALA A 33 22.91 -17.39 -12.14
CA ALA A 33 24.03 -16.45 -12.24
C ALA A 33 23.81 -15.31 -13.26
N ASN A 34 22.91 -15.47 -14.23
CA ASN A 34 22.55 -14.46 -15.22
C ASN A 34 21.34 -13.59 -14.82
N GLY A 35 20.76 -13.80 -13.64
CA GLY A 35 19.60 -13.05 -13.13
C GLY A 35 18.23 -13.65 -13.47
N GLU A 36 18.16 -14.81 -14.13
CA GLU A 36 16.88 -15.53 -14.30
C GLU A 36 16.40 -16.09 -12.95
N ILE A 37 15.09 -16.07 -12.74
CA ILE A 37 14.47 -16.55 -11.50
C ILE A 37 13.94 -17.97 -11.71
N TYR A 38 14.30 -18.88 -10.83
CA TYR A 38 13.73 -20.22 -10.75
C TYR A 38 12.73 -20.31 -9.60
N VAL A 39 11.57 -20.93 -9.84
CA VAL A 39 10.58 -21.25 -8.81
C VAL A 39 10.06 -22.67 -9.03
N ARG A 40 9.97 -23.46 -7.95
CA ARG A 40 9.30 -24.75 -7.93
C ARG A 40 8.67 -25.02 -6.57
N TYR A 41 7.39 -25.35 -6.56
CA TYR A 41 6.69 -25.84 -5.36
C TYR A 41 7.10 -27.29 -5.06
N GLU A 42 7.32 -27.59 -3.77
CA GLU A 42 7.68 -28.94 -3.33
C GLU A 42 6.45 -29.83 -3.11
N GLU A 43 5.27 -29.22 -3.01
CA GLU A 43 3.97 -29.91 -2.86
C GLU A 43 3.10 -29.79 -4.12
N SER A 44 2.17 -30.74 -4.28
CA SER A 44 1.24 -30.76 -5.42
C SER A 44 0.10 -29.76 -5.21
N ALA A 45 0.04 -28.73 -6.07
CA ALA A 45 -1.07 -27.77 -6.13
C ALA A 45 -2.31 -28.27 -6.91
N ARG A 46 -2.29 -29.50 -7.44
CA ARG A 46 -3.34 -30.03 -8.31
C ARG A 46 -4.73 -29.97 -7.65
N GLY A 47 -5.65 -29.25 -8.28
CA GLY A 47 -7.04 -29.13 -7.83
C GLY A 47 -7.24 -28.29 -6.57
N ALA A 48 -6.20 -27.63 -6.06
CA ALA A 48 -6.28 -26.75 -4.89
C ALA A 48 -6.69 -25.33 -5.28
N ASP A 49 -7.34 -24.61 -4.36
CA ASP A 49 -7.40 -23.15 -4.41
C ASP A 49 -6.10 -22.59 -3.84
N CYS A 50 -5.37 -21.89 -4.68
CA CYS A 50 -4.04 -21.38 -4.39
C CYS A 50 -4.07 -19.87 -4.18
N PHE A 51 -3.48 -19.43 -3.07
CA PHE A 51 -3.33 -18.02 -2.73
C PHE A 51 -1.83 -17.71 -2.74
N VAL A 52 -1.40 -16.80 -3.61
CA VAL A 52 0.03 -16.48 -3.79
C VAL A 52 0.31 -15.02 -3.46
N ILE A 53 1.03 -14.78 -2.36
CA ILE A 53 1.38 -13.45 -1.86
C ILE A 53 2.76 -13.00 -2.33
N GLN A 54 2.85 -11.76 -2.84
CA GLN A 54 4.10 -11.06 -3.09
C GLN A 54 3.89 -9.54 -3.04
N SER A 55 4.73 -8.83 -2.32
CA SER A 55 4.79 -7.37 -2.35
C SER A 55 5.75 -6.87 -3.44
N HIS A 56 5.36 -5.88 -4.23
CA HIS A 56 6.20 -5.30 -5.29
C HIS A 56 7.16 -4.21 -4.75
N THR A 57 8.11 -4.60 -3.90
CA THR A 57 9.12 -3.69 -3.31
C THR A 57 10.27 -3.38 -4.27
N ALA A 58 11.30 -2.62 -3.87
CA ALA A 58 12.52 -2.48 -4.66
C ALA A 58 13.41 -3.74 -4.54
N PRO A 59 13.99 -4.28 -5.64
CA PRO A 59 13.80 -3.92 -7.04
C PRO A 59 12.49 -4.45 -7.66
N ILE A 60 11.63 -3.52 -8.10
CA ILE A 60 10.22 -3.81 -8.43
C ILE A 60 10.00 -4.86 -9.51
N ASN A 61 10.83 -4.85 -10.56
CA ASN A 61 10.67 -5.76 -11.69
C ASN A 61 11.02 -7.20 -11.33
N GLN A 62 11.98 -7.39 -10.41
CA GLN A 62 12.36 -8.72 -9.97
C GLN A 62 11.18 -9.41 -9.27
N TRP A 63 10.52 -8.69 -8.36
CA TRP A 63 9.42 -9.25 -7.57
C TRP A 63 8.14 -9.45 -8.37
N ILE A 64 7.87 -8.56 -9.34
CA ILE A 64 6.79 -8.77 -10.32
C ILE A 64 7.09 -10.02 -11.17
N MET A 65 8.29 -10.15 -11.73
CA MET A 65 8.66 -11.30 -12.55
C MET A 65 8.62 -12.61 -11.76
N GLU A 66 9.08 -12.61 -10.50
CA GLU A 66 8.96 -13.76 -9.62
C GLU A 66 7.50 -14.18 -9.41
N GLN A 67 6.61 -13.23 -9.10
CA GLN A 67 5.19 -13.55 -8.91
C GLN A 67 4.55 -14.08 -10.20
N LEU A 68 4.89 -13.54 -11.37
CA LEU A 68 4.43 -14.07 -12.66
C LEU A 68 4.88 -15.52 -12.88
N ILE A 69 6.14 -15.85 -12.54
CA ILE A 69 6.68 -17.22 -12.64
C ILE A 69 5.98 -18.15 -11.65
N MET A 70 5.71 -17.68 -10.43
CA MET A 70 4.93 -18.41 -9.42
C MET A 70 3.52 -18.75 -9.93
N ILE A 71 2.81 -17.76 -10.48
CA ILE A 71 1.47 -17.95 -11.05
C ILE A 71 1.50 -18.98 -12.19
N ASP A 72 2.44 -18.86 -13.14
CA ASP A 72 2.57 -19.82 -14.26
C ASP A 72 2.88 -21.24 -13.75
N ALA A 73 3.73 -21.38 -12.72
CA ALA A 73 4.03 -22.65 -12.08
C ALA A 73 2.77 -23.29 -11.44
N LEU A 74 1.92 -22.51 -10.75
CA LEU A 74 0.64 -22.99 -10.20
C LEU A 74 -0.31 -23.45 -11.31
N LYS A 75 -0.43 -22.66 -12.38
CA LYS A 75 -1.29 -22.98 -13.54
C LYS A 75 -0.86 -24.31 -14.17
N ARG A 76 0.44 -24.50 -14.41
CA ARG A 76 1.01 -25.74 -14.96
C ARG A 76 0.92 -26.92 -13.99
N ALA A 77 0.95 -26.64 -12.68
CA ALA A 77 0.70 -27.63 -11.64
C ALA A 77 -0.80 -28.02 -11.51
N SER A 78 -1.66 -27.51 -12.39
CA SER A 78 -3.10 -27.82 -12.44
C SER A 78 -3.86 -27.36 -11.18
N ALA A 79 -3.50 -26.20 -10.62
CA ALA A 79 -4.31 -25.53 -9.60
C ALA A 79 -5.77 -25.36 -10.08
N ARG A 80 -6.73 -25.45 -9.16
CA ARG A 80 -8.15 -25.20 -9.47
C ARG A 80 -8.42 -23.72 -9.67
N SER A 81 -7.87 -22.89 -8.79
CA SER A 81 -7.97 -21.44 -8.82
C SER A 81 -6.68 -20.80 -8.29
N ILE A 82 -6.34 -19.62 -8.80
CA ILE A 82 -5.16 -18.85 -8.42
C ILE A 82 -5.59 -17.42 -8.06
N THR A 83 -5.64 -17.14 -6.76
CA THR A 83 -5.82 -15.79 -6.21
C THR A 83 -4.45 -15.17 -5.97
N VAL A 84 -4.16 -14.08 -6.67
CA VAL A 84 -2.90 -13.34 -6.54
C VAL A 84 -3.07 -12.26 -5.50
N ILE A 85 -2.30 -12.35 -4.42
CA ILE A 85 -2.29 -11.37 -3.34
C ILE A 85 -1.11 -10.42 -3.57
N VAL A 86 -1.41 -9.14 -3.77
CA VAL A 86 -0.46 -8.08 -4.08
C VAL A 86 -0.61 -6.96 -3.04
N PRO A 87 0.01 -7.08 -1.84
CA PRO A 87 -0.19 -6.10 -0.77
C PRO A 87 0.18 -4.67 -1.18
N PHE A 88 1.18 -4.53 -2.06
CA PHE A 88 1.50 -3.26 -2.73
C PHE A 88 1.56 -3.45 -4.25
N TYR A 89 0.63 -2.84 -4.98
CA TYR A 89 0.52 -2.96 -6.42
C TYR A 89 1.57 -2.08 -7.13
N GLY A 90 2.69 -2.70 -7.50
CA GLY A 90 3.71 -2.07 -8.33
C GLY A 90 3.16 -1.46 -9.63
N TYR A 91 3.73 -0.32 -10.05
CA TYR A 91 3.27 0.48 -11.19
C TYR A 91 1.90 1.16 -11.06
N ALA A 92 1.21 1.09 -9.91
CA ALA A 92 -0.11 1.70 -9.73
C ALA A 92 -0.18 3.22 -10.05
N ARG A 93 0.93 3.95 -9.91
CA ARG A 93 1.01 5.38 -10.28
C ARG A 93 0.99 5.65 -11.80
N GLN A 94 1.15 4.62 -12.63
CA GLN A 94 1.11 4.71 -14.09
C GLN A 94 -0.24 4.16 -14.59
N ASP A 95 -1.32 4.75 -14.08
CA ASP A 95 -2.73 4.40 -14.26
C ASP A 95 -3.37 5.03 -15.51
N LYS A 96 -2.74 6.04 -16.09
CA LYS A 96 -3.25 6.75 -17.27
C LYS A 96 -2.14 7.36 -18.09
N LYS A 97 -2.50 7.79 -19.30
CA LYS A 97 -1.62 8.61 -20.15
C LYS A 97 -1.82 10.08 -19.80
N HIS A 98 -0.79 10.72 -19.27
CA HIS A 98 -0.76 12.17 -19.08
C HIS A 98 -0.39 12.90 -20.37
N ARG A 99 0.39 12.24 -21.23
CA ARG A 99 0.82 12.73 -22.55
C ARG A 99 0.68 11.63 -23.61
N GLY A 100 0.71 12.05 -24.87
CA GLY A 100 0.76 11.10 -25.98
C GLY A 100 2.00 10.22 -25.93
N ARG A 101 1.85 8.93 -26.24
CA ARG A 101 2.89 7.88 -26.32
C ARG A 101 3.48 7.41 -24.97
N GLU A 102 2.75 7.60 -23.88
CA GLU A 102 3.05 6.97 -22.58
C GLU A 102 2.36 5.58 -22.45
N PRO A 103 2.94 4.64 -21.68
CA PRO A 103 2.28 3.39 -21.32
C PRO A 103 1.23 3.61 -20.22
N ILE A 104 0.32 2.63 -20.06
CA ILE A 104 -0.50 2.47 -18.85
C ILE A 104 0.01 1.21 -18.15
N SER A 105 1.13 1.35 -17.43
CA SER A 105 1.86 0.19 -16.91
C SER A 105 1.08 -0.56 -15.84
N ALA A 106 0.17 0.10 -15.12
CA ALA A 106 -0.74 -0.59 -14.20
C ALA A 106 -1.64 -1.60 -14.92
N ARG A 107 -2.14 -1.26 -16.12
CA ARG A 107 -2.91 -2.18 -16.98
C ARG A 107 -2.02 -3.28 -17.54
N LEU A 108 -0.80 -2.95 -17.99
CA LEU A 108 0.17 -3.95 -18.45
C LEU A 108 0.43 -5.02 -17.37
N VAL A 109 0.63 -4.63 -16.10
CA VAL A 109 0.82 -5.58 -15.00
C VAL A 109 -0.40 -6.48 -14.80
N ALA A 110 -1.62 -5.93 -14.88
CA ALA A 110 -2.85 -6.72 -14.78
C ALA A 110 -2.97 -7.73 -15.94
N ASP A 111 -2.67 -7.31 -17.17
CA ASP A 111 -2.66 -8.17 -18.37
C ASP A 111 -1.62 -9.29 -18.24
N LEU A 112 -0.45 -9.01 -17.68
CA LEU A 112 0.60 -10.01 -17.44
C LEU A 112 0.16 -11.03 -16.38
N MET A 113 -0.44 -10.61 -15.27
CA MET A 113 -0.96 -11.52 -14.24
C MET A 113 -2.07 -12.42 -14.80
N ALA A 114 -3.02 -11.85 -15.55
CA ALA A 114 -4.06 -12.62 -16.24
C ALA A 114 -3.45 -13.65 -17.20
N THR A 115 -2.47 -13.23 -18.01
CA THR A 115 -1.78 -14.10 -18.97
C THR A 115 -1.05 -15.24 -18.27
N ALA A 116 -0.34 -14.95 -17.17
CA ALA A 116 0.36 -15.94 -16.36
C ALA A 116 -0.59 -16.99 -15.78
N GLY A 117 -1.82 -16.60 -15.43
CA GLY A 117 -2.84 -17.52 -14.92
C GLY A 117 -3.64 -17.06 -13.72
N ALA A 118 -3.58 -15.79 -13.35
CA ALA A 118 -4.38 -15.27 -12.24
C ALA A 118 -5.87 -15.36 -12.57
N ASP A 119 -6.67 -15.90 -11.64
CA ASP A 119 -8.13 -15.89 -11.73
C ASP A 119 -8.72 -14.69 -10.98
N ARG A 120 -8.03 -14.22 -9.94
CA ARG A 120 -8.46 -13.13 -9.03
C ARG A 120 -7.25 -12.35 -8.53
N ILE A 121 -7.43 -11.06 -8.26
CA ILE A 121 -6.43 -10.22 -7.58
C ILE A 121 -7.01 -9.75 -6.25
N LEU A 122 -6.21 -9.81 -5.19
CA LEU A 122 -6.48 -9.20 -3.90
C LEU A 122 -5.34 -8.23 -3.58
N THR A 123 -5.65 -6.97 -3.29
CA THR A 123 -4.64 -5.91 -3.11
C THR A 123 -5.09 -4.89 -2.05
N VAL A 124 -4.17 -4.07 -1.54
CA VAL A 124 -4.45 -3.07 -0.50
C VAL A 124 -4.19 -1.67 -1.07
N ASP A 125 -5.11 -0.74 -0.85
CA ASP A 125 -5.03 0.70 -1.18
C ASP A 125 -4.36 1.02 -2.53
N LEU A 126 -5.00 0.60 -3.63
CA LEU A 126 -4.64 1.00 -4.98
C LEU A 126 -4.52 2.52 -5.08
N HIS A 127 -3.50 2.96 -5.83
CA HIS A 127 -3.25 4.38 -6.07
C HIS A 127 -4.48 5.12 -6.60
N THR A 128 -5.27 4.42 -7.42
CA THR A 128 -6.58 4.85 -7.91
C THR A 128 -7.52 3.65 -8.03
N ASP A 129 -8.79 3.82 -7.66
CA ASP A 129 -9.78 2.73 -7.63
C ASP A 129 -10.04 2.11 -9.02
N GLN A 130 -9.85 2.88 -10.09
CA GLN A 130 -10.07 2.46 -11.48
C GLN A 130 -9.15 1.32 -11.92
N ILE A 131 -8.03 1.09 -11.22
CA ILE A 131 -7.14 -0.04 -11.51
C ILE A 131 -7.89 -1.38 -11.39
N GLN A 132 -8.94 -1.46 -10.58
CA GLN A 132 -9.81 -2.65 -10.52
C GLN A 132 -10.38 -3.01 -11.91
N GLY A 133 -10.74 -2.01 -12.73
CA GLY A 133 -11.22 -2.22 -14.09
C GLY A 133 -10.15 -2.57 -15.11
N PHE A 134 -8.88 -2.67 -14.71
CA PHE A 134 -7.79 -3.13 -15.58
C PHE A 134 -7.64 -4.65 -15.59
N PHE A 135 -8.25 -5.36 -14.66
CA PHE A 135 -8.27 -6.82 -14.63
C PHE A 135 -9.67 -7.30 -15.01
N ASP A 136 -9.75 -8.28 -15.92
CA ASP A 136 -11.05 -8.75 -16.42
C ASP A 136 -11.73 -9.72 -15.43
N GLY A 137 -10.96 -10.32 -14.51
CA GLY A 137 -11.49 -11.13 -13.40
C GLY A 137 -11.81 -10.29 -12.16
N PRO A 138 -12.21 -10.94 -11.04
CA PRO A 138 -12.50 -10.24 -9.80
C PRO A 138 -11.26 -9.58 -9.18
N VAL A 139 -11.45 -8.37 -8.63
CA VAL A 139 -10.44 -7.66 -7.84
C VAL A 139 -11.03 -7.31 -6.47
N ASP A 140 -10.43 -7.84 -5.42
CA ASP A 140 -10.74 -7.50 -4.04
C ASP A 140 -9.79 -6.40 -3.56
N HIS A 141 -10.29 -5.16 -3.50
CA HIS A 141 -9.53 -4.00 -3.08
C HIS A 141 -9.75 -3.71 -1.59
N LEU A 142 -8.76 -4.07 -0.77
CA LEU A 142 -8.75 -3.87 0.68
C LEU A 142 -8.29 -2.46 1.05
N PHE A 143 -8.78 -1.94 2.18
CA PHE A 143 -8.42 -0.61 2.69
C PHE A 143 -7.73 -0.73 4.04
N ALA A 144 -6.61 -0.03 4.24
CA ALA A 144 -5.94 0.07 5.53
C ALA A 144 -6.47 1.20 6.42
N LEU A 145 -7.37 2.04 5.88
CA LEU A 145 -7.98 3.17 6.59
C LEU A 145 -8.45 2.80 8.02
N PRO A 146 -9.20 1.71 8.25
CA PRO A 146 -9.66 1.33 9.59
C PRO A 146 -8.50 1.13 10.56
N LEU A 147 -7.51 0.33 10.16
CA LEU A 147 -6.32 0.02 10.96
C LEU A 147 -5.52 1.28 11.31
N LEU A 148 -5.28 2.15 10.33
CA LEU A 148 -4.48 3.35 10.50
C LEU A 148 -5.23 4.43 11.31
N ALA A 149 -6.51 4.63 11.04
CA ALA A 149 -7.33 5.62 11.74
C ALA A 149 -7.57 5.22 13.19
N ASP A 150 -7.86 3.95 13.48
CA ASP A 150 -8.09 3.48 14.85
C ASP A 150 -6.84 3.63 15.70
N TYR A 151 -5.66 3.39 15.12
CA TYR A 151 -4.39 3.65 15.79
C TYR A 151 -4.23 5.12 16.20
N VAL A 152 -4.52 6.06 15.29
CA VAL A 152 -4.43 7.50 15.57
C VAL A 152 -5.49 7.95 16.56
N GLY A 153 -6.74 7.50 16.39
CA GLY A 153 -7.86 7.84 17.26
C GLY A 153 -7.73 7.29 18.69
N ALA A 154 -6.96 6.21 18.88
CA ALA A 154 -6.62 5.70 20.21
C ALA A 154 -5.54 6.54 20.92
N LYS A 155 -4.76 7.33 20.18
CA LYS A 155 -3.67 8.16 20.72
C LYS A 155 -4.04 9.61 20.95
N VAL A 156 -4.88 10.17 20.09
CA VAL A 156 -5.18 11.60 20.08
C VAL A 156 -6.68 11.81 20.28
N ASP A 157 -7.03 12.75 21.14
CA ASP A 157 -8.41 13.18 21.34
C ASP A 157 -9.02 13.67 20.02
N LYS A 158 -10.11 13.02 19.60
CA LYS A 158 -10.85 13.33 18.36
C LYS A 158 -11.24 14.80 18.27
N GLY A 159 -11.56 15.46 19.39
CA GLY A 159 -11.92 16.89 19.41
C GLY A 159 -10.79 17.83 18.95
N LYS A 160 -9.54 17.36 19.01
CA LYS A 160 -8.33 18.12 18.64
C LYS A 160 -7.76 17.74 17.27
N LEU A 161 -8.32 16.74 16.61
CA LEU A 161 -7.80 16.24 15.33
C LEU A 161 -8.26 17.10 14.16
N THR A 162 -7.40 17.31 13.17
CA THR A 162 -7.80 17.71 11.82
C THR A 162 -7.17 16.73 10.85
N VAL A 163 -7.98 16.10 10.01
CA VAL A 163 -7.47 15.24 8.93
C VAL A 163 -7.06 16.13 7.78
N VAL A 164 -5.89 15.88 7.22
CA VAL A 164 -5.30 16.73 6.18
C VAL A 164 -5.00 15.93 4.93
N SER A 165 -5.55 16.39 3.80
CA SER A 165 -5.15 15.92 2.47
C SER A 165 -3.89 16.67 2.01
N PRO A 166 -2.79 15.97 1.63
CA PRO A 166 -1.54 16.60 1.21
C PRO A 166 -1.64 17.30 -0.16
N ASP A 167 -2.64 16.95 -0.95
CA ASP A 167 -3.00 17.62 -2.20
C ASP A 167 -4.50 17.46 -2.53
N ALA A 168 -4.95 18.02 -3.65
CA ALA A 168 -6.34 17.96 -4.09
C ALA A 168 -6.79 16.57 -4.59
N GLY A 169 -5.86 15.72 -5.03
CA GLY A 169 -6.16 14.37 -5.53
C GLY A 169 -6.57 13.40 -4.43
N ARG A 170 -6.15 13.66 -3.19
CA ARG A 170 -6.39 12.80 -2.02
C ARG A 170 -7.56 13.20 -1.13
N VAL A 171 -8.30 14.24 -1.50
CA VAL A 171 -9.41 14.79 -0.70
C VAL A 171 -10.45 13.72 -0.34
N ARG A 172 -10.83 12.85 -1.29
CA ARG A 172 -11.81 11.78 -1.03
C ARG A 172 -11.31 10.75 0.00
N VAL A 173 -10.01 10.47 0.03
CA VAL A 173 -9.42 9.55 1.01
C VAL A 173 -9.45 10.20 2.39
N ALA A 174 -9.02 11.46 2.48
CA ALA A 174 -9.07 12.24 3.71
C ALA A 174 -10.51 12.41 4.24
N ASP A 175 -11.50 12.55 3.37
CA ASP A 175 -12.91 12.66 3.74
C ASP A 175 -13.43 11.39 4.46
N ARG A 176 -13.10 10.19 3.95
CA ARG A 176 -13.43 8.92 4.63
C ARG A 176 -12.77 8.81 6.02
N TRP A 177 -11.57 9.38 6.16
CA TRP A 177 -10.90 9.47 7.47
C TRP A 177 -11.62 10.43 8.41
N CYS A 178 -12.13 11.56 7.91
CA CYS A 178 -12.96 12.49 8.68
C CYS A 178 -14.20 11.80 9.25
N ASP A 179 -14.91 11.02 8.42
CA ASP A 179 -16.11 10.27 8.83
C ASP A 179 -15.80 9.30 9.96
N ARG A 180 -14.72 8.51 9.84
CA ARG A 180 -14.33 7.53 10.86
C ARG A 180 -13.84 8.18 12.17
N LEU A 181 -13.04 9.23 12.06
CA LEU A 181 -12.46 9.91 13.22
C LEU A 181 -13.40 10.95 13.85
N GLY A 182 -14.47 11.34 13.17
CA GLY A 182 -15.32 12.46 13.58
C GLY A 182 -14.56 13.79 13.63
N ALA A 183 -13.63 14.00 12.70
CA ALA A 183 -12.70 15.13 12.69
C ALA A 183 -12.89 16.00 11.42
N PRO A 184 -12.63 17.32 11.49
CA PRO A 184 -12.70 18.20 10.33
C PRO A 184 -11.61 17.90 9.29
N LEU A 185 -11.90 18.26 8.04
CA LEU A 185 -10.98 18.19 6.91
C LEU A 185 -10.20 19.51 6.73
N ALA A 186 -8.92 19.40 6.42
CA ALA A 186 -8.12 20.45 5.81
C ALA A 186 -7.37 19.93 4.57
N ILE A 187 -6.93 20.86 3.73
CA ILE A 187 -6.26 20.55 2.46
C ILE A 187 -5.03 21.43 2.33
N VAL A 188 -3.88 20.83 2.02
CA VAL A 188 -2.70 21.54 1.57
C VAL A 188 -2.78 21.71 0.06
N HIS A 189 -3.00 22.94 -0.40
CA HIS A 189 -3.05 23.26 -1.82
C HIS A 189 -1.69 23.79 -2.30
N LYS A 190 -1.13 23.10 -3.30
CA LYS A 190 0.13 23.51 -3.93
C LYS A 190 -0.14 24.54 -5.03
N ARG A 191 0.03 25.83 -4.76
CA ARG A 191 -0.05 26.86 -5.80
C ARG A 191 1.32 27.05 -6.45
N ARG A 192 1.41 26.77 -7.75
CA ARG A 192 2.60 27.10 -8.56
C ARG A 192 2.35 28.43 -9.25
N ASP A 193 3.16 29.43 -8.96
CA ASP A 193 3.17 30.65 -9.76
C ASP A 193 3.84 30.32 -11.11
N LYS A 194 3.08 30.45 -12.19
CA LYS A 194 3.55 30.07 -13.53
C LYS A 194 4.39 31.17 -14.18
N ASP A 195 4.37 32.38 -13.61
CA ASP A 195 4.91 33.58 -14.24
C ASP A 195 6.28 33.99 -13.68
N VAL A 196 6.78 33.30 -12.65
CA VAL A 196 8.09 33.59 -12.04
C VAL A 196 8.96 32.34 -12.04
N ALA A 197 9.97 32.31 -12.91
CA ALA A 197 11.00 31.27 -12.90
C ALA A 197 11.74 31.29 -11.53
N ASN A 198 11.90 30.11 -10.92
CA ASN A 198 12.62 29.88 -9.65
C ASN A 198 11.94 30.33 -8.34
N GLN A 199 10.61 30.58 -8.28
CA GLN A 199 9.96 30.81 -6.98
C GLN A 199 9.57 29.54 -6.22
N VAL A 200 9.74 29.64 -4.90
CA VAL A 200 9.34 28.66 -3.87
C VAL A 200 7.85 28.39 -4.00
N THR A 201 7.48 27.11 -4.01
CA THR A 201 6.07 26.74 -4.02
C THR A 201 5.41 27.23 -2.72
N VAL A 202 4.36 28.03 -2.83
CA VAL A 202 3.54 28.41 -1.67
C VAL A 202 2.54 27.29 -1.39
N HIS A 203 2.59 26.76 -0.17
CA HIS A 203 1.63 25.80 0.35
C HIS A 203 0.54 26.57 1.08
N GLU A 204 -0.63 26.70 0.46
CA GLU A 204 -1.81 27.28 1.08
C GLU A 204 -2.55 26.20 1.86
N VAL A 205 -2.94 26.48 3.10
CA VAL A 205 -3.72 25.55 3.93
C VAL A 205 -5.16 26.02 3.99
N VAL A 206 -6.08 25.19 3.52
CA VAL A 206 -7.53 25.44 3.58
C VAL A 206 -8.13 24.53 4.65
N GLY A 207 -8.72 25.12 5.69
CA GLY A 207 -9.29 24.40 6.85
C GLY A 207 -8.67 24.84 8.18
N GLU A 208 -9.26 24.41 9.30
CA GLU A 208 -8.78 24.78 10.63
C GLU A 208 -7.67 23.83 11.10
N VAL A 209 -6.45 24.36 11.22
CA VAL A 209 -5.26 23.60 11.65
C VAL A 209 -4.59 24.18 12.89
N LYS A 210 -4.85 25.45 13.22
CA LYS A 210 -4.14 26.16 14.29
C LYS A 210 -4.49 25.57 15.67
N GLY A 211 -3.48 25.18 16.44
CA GLY A 211 -3.63 24.58 17.77
C GLY A 211 -4.28 23.19 17.73
N ARG A 212 -4.26 22.51 16.58
CA ARG A 212 -4.83 21.18 16.38
C ARG A 212 -3.72 20.19 16.02
N VAL A 213 -3.97 18.91 16.30
CA VAL A 213 -3.11 17.81 15.85
C VAL A 213 -3.56 17.42 14.45
N CYS A 214 -2.69 17.65 13.47
CA CYS A 214 -3.00 17.39 12.08
C CYS A 214 -2.57 15.97 11.68
N VAL A 215 -3.47 15.23 11.03
CA VAL A 215 -3.21 13.88 10.53
C VAL A 215 -3.13 13.94 9.02
N LEU A 216 -1.92 13.94 8.48
CA LEU A 216 -1.67 13.91 7.05
C LEU A 216 -1.85 12.49 6.52
N VAL A 217 -2.78 12.31 5.58
CA VAL A 217 -3.14 10.99 5.03
C VAL A 217 -2.76 10.89 3.56
N ASP A 218 -2.03 9.86 3.18
CA ASP A 218 -1.75 9.52 1.78
C ASP A 218 -1.85 8.00 1.55
N ASP A 219 -1.92 7.55 0.30
CA ASP A 219 -1.87 6.10 0.00
C ASP A 219 -0.46 5.54 0.23
N MET A 220 0.56 6.32 -0.14
CA MET A 220 1.95 5.86 -0.08
C MET A 220 2.96 7.00 0.06
N ILE A 221 4.06 6.73 0.76
CA ILE A 221 5.18 7.67 0.89
C ILE A 221 6.42 7.08 0.23
N ASP A 222 6.89 7.76 -0.81
CA ASP A 222 8.06 7.36 -1.60
C ASP A 222 9.32 8.10 -1.15
N THR A 223 9.63 9.26 -1.73
CA THR A 223 10.84 10.00 -1.31
C THR A 223 10.63 10.91 -0.10
N GLY A 224 9.42 10.98 0.47
CA GLY A 224 9.09 11.85 1.61
C GLY A 224 9.03 13.36 1.33
N GLY A 225 9.33 13.82 0.10
CA GLY A 225 9.42 15.26 -0.19
C GLY A 225 8.10 16.02 -0.05
N THR A 226 7.03 15.49 -0.65
CA THR A 226 5.69 16.14 -0.60
C THR A 226 5.15 16.18 0.82
N ILE A 227 5.23 15.06 1.54
CA ILE A 227 4.60 14.92 2.85
C ILE A 227 5.31 15.75 3.93
N VAL A 228 6.64 15.85 3.89
CA VAL A 228 7.41 16.71 4.80
C VAL A 228 7.12 18.19 4.52
N ALA A 229 7.07 18.59 3.25
CA ALA A 229 6.70 19.97 2.89
C ALA A 229 5.28 20.33 3.33
N ALA A 230 4.34 19.37 3.22
CA ALA A 230 2.98 19.55 3.73
C ALA A 230 2.97 19.70 5.27
N ALA A 231 3.75 18.88 5.99
CA ALA A 231 3.88 18.99 7.44
C ALA A 231 4.47 20.35 7.86
N ASP A 232 5.53 20.80 7.19
CA ASP A 232 6.13 22.12 7.45
C ASP A 232 5.13 23.26 7.23
N ALA A 233 4.31 23.17 6.18
CA ALA A 233 3.25 24.12 5.92
C ALA A 233 2.21 24.15 7.04
N LEU A 234 1.78 22.99 7.55
CA LEU A 234 0.85 22.89 8.68
C LEU A 234 1.42 23.53 9.94
N PHE A 235 2.68 23.25 10.27
CA PHE A 235 3.35 23.89 11.40
C PHE A 235 3.48 25.41 11.22
N ALA A 236 3.76 25.89 10.01
CA ALA A 236 3.82 27.32 9.72
C ALA A 236 2.45 28.01 9.90
N HIS A 237 1.34 27.28 9.71
CA HIS A 237 -0.02 27.74 9.97
C HIS A 237 -0.49 27.48 11.41
N GLY A 238 0.42 27.04 12.29
CA GLY A 238 0.20 26.95 13.73
C GLY A 238 -0.39 25.62 14.20
N ALA A 239 -0.26 24.52 13.43
CA ALA A 239 -0.54 23.18 13.94
C ALA A 239 0.24 22.90 15.23
N GLU A 240 -0.43 22.27 16.20
CA GLU A 240 0.19 21.87 17.48
C GLU A 240 1.17 20.72 17.25
N ASP A 241 0.71 19.71 16.50
CA ASP A 241 1.50 18.55 16.12
C ASP A 241 1.07 18.02 14.75
N VAL A 242 1.91 17.22 14.11
CA VAL A 242 1.62 16.56 12.83
C VAL A 242 1.98 15.08 12.93
N ILE A 243 0.98 14.22 12.70
CA ILE A 243 1.13 12.79 12.48
C ILE A 243 0.94 12.53 10.99
N VAL A 244 1.77 11.67 10.42
CA VAL A 244 1.67 11.27 9.01
C VAL A 244 1.28 9.81 8.95
N THR A 245 0.30 9.48 8.12
CA THR A 245 -0.15 8.10 7.90
C THR A 245 -0.16 7.79 6.42
N ALA A 246 0.34 6.62 6.04
CA ALA A 246 0.12 6.09 4.71
C ALA A 246 0.05 4.57 4.71
N THR A 247 -0.66 3.98 3.76
CA THR A 247 -0.71 2.53 3.67
C THR A 247 0.66 1.97 3.32
N HIS A 248 1.30 2.49 2.27
CA HIS A 248 2.54 1.94 1.76
C HIS A 248 3.75 2.84 2.04
N GLY A 249 4.65 2.37 2.90
CA GLY A 249 5.98 2.96 3.05
C GLY A 249 6.92 2.51 1.95
N VAL A 250 6.91 3.16 0.78
CA VAL A 250 7.87 2.89 -0.31
C VAL A 250 9.28 3.36 0.07
N LEU A 251 9.37 4.51 0.74
CA LEU A 251 10.55 5.01 1.45
C LEU A 251 11.87 4.95 0.66
N SER A 252 11.85 5.40 -0.60
CA SER A 252 13.02 5.34 -1.48
C SER A 252 13.95 6.54 -1.35
N GLY A 253 15.23 6.33 -1.67
CA GLY A 253 16.25 7.38 -1.78
C GLY A 253 16.35 8.22 -0.49
N PRO A 254 16.10 9.55 -0.54
CA PRO A 254 16.31 10.45 0.60
C PRO A 254 15.20 10.39 1.67
N ALA A 255 14.30 9.40 1.62
CA ALA A 255 13.18 9.31 2.53
C ALA A 255 13.63 9.27 3.99
N ALA A 256 14.59 8.41 4.34
CA ALA A 256 15.11 8.27 5.69
C ALA A 256 15.56 9.62 6.29
N ASP A 257 16.42 10.33 5.58
CA ASP A 257 16.92 11.63 6.02
C ASP A 257 15.82 12.67 6.16
N ARG A 258 14.88 12.72 5.20
CA ARG A 258 13.77 13.68 5.23
C ARG A 258 12.82 13.43 6.40
N LEU A 259 12.48 12.17 6.64
CA LEU A 259 11.58 11.78 7.72
C LEU A 259 12.24 12.07 9.08
N LYS A 260 13.52 11.67 9.24
CA LYS A 260 14.31 11.90 10.46
C LYS A 260 14.43 13.36 10.83
N ASN A 261 14.75 14.21 9.86
CA ASN A 261 14.98 15.64 10.09
C ASN A 261 13.69 16.47 10.10
N SER A 262 12.53 15.86 9.82
CA SER A 262 11.24 16.56 9.87
C SER A 262 10.77 16.79 11.31
N ARG A 263 9.87 17.78 11.46
CA ARG A 263 9.19 18.09 12.72
C ARG A 263 8.02 17.16 13.04
N VAL A 264 7.65 16.27 12.12
CA VAL A 264 6.60 15.25 12.31
C VAL A 264 6.91 14.42 13.55
N SER A 265 5.90 14.17 14.39
CA SER A 265 6.05 13.39 15.61
C SER A 265 6.10 11.89 15.33
N GLU A 266 5.26 11.42 14.41
CA GLU A 266 5.16 10.01 14.06
C GLU A 266 4.75 9.80 12.59
N PHE A 267 5.36 8.78 11.96
CA PHE A 267 4.98 8.24 10.66
C PHE A 267 4.41 6.84 10.85
N VAL A 268 3.15 6.64 10.49
CA VAL A 268 2.45 5.36 10.63
C VAL A 268 2.24 4.72 9.27
N PHE A 269 2.76 3.51 9.09
CA PHE A 269 2.63 2.70 7.89
C PHE A 269 1.98 1.35 8.18
N THR A 270 1.55 0.66 7.12
CA THR A 270 1.33 -0.79 7.19
C THR A 270 2.58 -1.56 6.76
N ASN A 271 2.66 -2.85 7.09
CA ASN A 271 3.67 -3.76 6.56
C ASN A 271 3.33 -4.32 5.16
N THR A 272 2.52 -3.64 4.34
CA THR A 272 2.32 -4.02 2.92
C THR A 272 3.63 -4.04 2.13
N LEU A 273 4.63 -3.28 2.57
CA LEU A 273 6.02 -3.32 2.09
C LEU A 273 6.96 -3.58 3.27
N PRO A 274 8.07 -4.29 3.05
CA PRO A 274 9.11 -4.42 4.07
C PRO A 274 9.72 -3.05 4.34
N THR A 275 9.90 -2.73 5.62
CA THR A 275 10.60 -1.49 6.00
C THR A 275 12.10 -1.69 5.75
N PRO A 276 12.77 -0.80 4.99
CA PRO A 276 14.21 -0.95 4.73
C PRO A 276 15.01 -1.00 6.03
N GLY A 277 16.00 -1.89 6.12
CA GLY A 277 16.76 -2.14 7.36
C GLY A 277 17.38 -0.87 7.97
N GLU A 278 17.96 0.00 7.14
CA GLU A 278 18.54 1.29 7.55
C GLU A 278 17.49 2.24 8.16
N LEU A 279 16.24 2.19 7.71
CA LEU A 279 15.13 2.99 8.25
C LEU A 279 14.60 2.43 9.57
N SER A 280 14.59 1.11 9.72
CA SER A 280 14.05 0.44 10.91
C SER A 280 14.90 0.62 12.17
N ALA A 281 16.21 0.81 12.02
CA ALA A 281 17.15 0.93 13.15
C ALA A 281 17.35 2.38 13.62
N ASP A 282 17.20 3.36 12.72
CA ASP A 282 17.65 4.73 12.95
C ASP A 282 16.53 5.76 13.14
N LEU A 283 15.27 5.33 13.13
CA LEU A 283 14.12 6.23 13.15
C LEU A 283 13.01 5.80 14.13
N ASP A 284 13.14 6.27 15.37
CA ASP A 284 12.15 6.09 16.46
C ASP A 284 10.75 6.64 16.15
N LYS A 285 10.62 7.43 15.07
CA LYS A 285 9.37 8.04 14.64
C LYS A 285 8.53 7.15 13.72
N ILE A 286 9.03 6.00 13.27
CA ILE A 286 8.27 5.09 12.40
C ILE A 286 7.51 4.07 13.24
N LYS A 287 6.20 4.01 13.04
CA LYS A 287 5.34 2.91 13.47
C LYS A 287 4.88 2.12 12.26
N VAL A 288 5.02 0.79 12.34
CA VAL A 288 4.43 -0.14 11.36
C VAL A 288 3.33 -0.95 12.03
N LEU A 289 2.17 -1.01 11.37
CA LEU A 289 1.02 -1.82 11.76
C LEU A 289 0.90 -3.01 10.82
N SER A 290 0.58 -4.19 11.37
CA SER A 290 0.37 -5.37 10.52
C SER A 290 -0.95 -5.30 9.79
N ILE A 291 -0.93 -5.45 8.46
CA ILE A 291 -2.12 -5.62 7.61
C ILE A 291 -2.54 -7.09 7.48
N ALA A 292 -1.77 -8.01 8.09
CA ALA A 292 -1.99 -9.45 7.97
C ALA A 292 -3.40 -9.89 8.38
N PRO A 293 -4.02 -9.36 9.46
CA PRO A 293 -5.40 -9.73 9.81
C PRO A 293 -6.40 -9.38 8.71
N THR A 294 -6.26 -8.21 8.08
CA THR A 294 -7.13 -7.77 6.98
C THR A 294 -6.99 -8.67 5.76
N ILE A 295 -5.76 -8.99 5.36
CA ILE A 295 -5.49 -9.89 4.23
C ILE A 295 -6.02 -11.30 4.54
N ALA A 296 -5.75 -11.84 5.74
CA ALA A 296 -6.18 -13.17 6.14
C ALA A 296 -7.72 -13.30 6.18
N SER A 297 -8.42 -12.29 6.69
CA SER A 297 -9.89 -12.29 6.65
C SER A 297 -10.41 -12.28 5.22
N ALA A 298 -9.86 -11.45 4.33
CA ALA A 298 -10.26 -11.46 2.91
C ALA A 298 -9.95 -12.79 2.22
N VAL A 299 -8.81 -13.44 2.52
CA VAL A 299 -8.49 -14.77 2.00
C VAL A 299 -9.51 -15.83 2.48
N ARG A 300 -9.94 -15.77 3.75
CA ARG A 300 -11.00 -16.65 4.27
C ARG A 300 -12.31 -16.45 3.52
N GLU A 301 -12.77 -15.22 3.38
CA GLU A 301 -14.01 -14.91 2.67
C GLU A 301 -13.95 -15.40 1.21
N VAL A 302 -12.82 -15.20 0.51
CA VAL A 302 -12.64 -15.70 -0.86
C VAL A 302 -12.64 -17.24 -0.92
N PHE A 303 -12.06 -17.91 0.07
CA PHE A 303 -11.99 -19.37 0.10
C PHE A 303 -13.33 -20.03 0.48
N GLU A 304 -14.09 -19.39 1.36
CA GLU A 304 -15.38 -19.91 1.88
C GLU A 304 -16.58 -19.48 1.05
N ASP A 305 -16.36 -18.81 -0.10
CA ASP A 305 -17.40 -18.16 -0.92
C ASP A 305 -18.27 -17.17 -0.10
N GLY A 306 -17.64 -16.53 0.89
CA GLY A 306 -18.22 -15.52 1.77
C GLY A 306 -18.20 -14.11 1.18
N SER A 307 -18.62 -13.13 1.98
CA SER A 307 -18.71 -11.74 1.53
C SER A 307 -17.46 -10.97 1.94
N VAL A 308 -16.60 -10.66 0.97
CA VAL A 308 -15.51 -9.71 1.19
C VAL A 308 -16.06 -8.32 1.53
N THR A 309 -17.27 -7.98 1.05
CA THR A 309 -17.87 -6.66 1.28
C THR A 309 -18.26 -6.42 2.73
N SER A 310 -18.64 -7.46 3.49
CA SER A 310 -18.95 -7.30 4.92
C SER A 310 -17.74 -6.90 5.74
N LEU A 311 -16.52 -7.14 5.25
CA LEU A 311 -15.30 -6.61 5.86
C LEU A 311 -15.25 -5.07 5.81
N PHE A 312 -16.01 -4.42 4.93
CA PHE A 312 -16.05 -2.95 4.83
C PHE A 312 -17.31 -2.34 5.45
N ASP A 313 -18.40 -3.11 5.55
CA ASP A 313 -19.69 -2.64 6.10
C ASP A 313 -19.78 -2.73 7.63
N GLU A 314 -19.04 -3.66 8.26
CA GLU A 314 -18.96 -3.77 9.74
C GLU A 314 -17.92 -2.82 10.38
N GLN A 315 -17.35 -1.88 9.60
CA GLN A 315 -16.19 -1.08 10.01
C GLN A 315 -16.44 0.42 10.14
#